data_AF-A0A1R3KWL2-F1
#
_entry.id   AF-A0A1R3KWL2-F1
#
_cell.length_a   1.000
_cell.length_b   1.000
_cell.length_c   1.000
_cell.angle_alpha   90.00
_cell.angle_beta   90.00
_cell.angle_gamma   90.00
#
_symmetry.space_group_name_H-M   'P 1'
#
loop_
_entity.id
_entity.type
_entity.pdbx_description
1 polymer ?
#
loop_
_entity_poly.entity_id
_entity_poly.type
_entity_poly.pdbx_seq_one_letter_code
_entity_poly.pdbx_strand_id
1 'polypeptide(L)'
;MAPISFRARLKTAAISKKRSKSKAKHRRNGVKDMQESFKKLKTEMEEISEEQKNIREGQRQVKEKFEAIESECEALKRETRLIIQQSARTQVKLALMFRILKAREAGEFDSAAHLTELLRYVS
;
A
#
# COMPACT_ATOMS: atom_id res chain seq x y z
N MET A 1 -38.28 80.19 10.87
CA MET A 1 -37.56 79.07 11.52
C MET A 1 -38.35 77.78 11.32
N ALA A 2 -37.75 76.68 10.89
CA ALA A 2 -38.48 75.41 10.74
C ALA A 2 -38.85 74.84 12.13
N PRO A 3 -40.09 74.35 12.34
CA PRO A 3 -40.52 73.84 13.63
C PRO A 3 -39.65 72.64 14.06
N ILE A 4 -39.33 72.59 15.35
CA ILE A 4 -38.39 71.64 15.97
C ILE A 4 -38.78 70.18 15.67
N SER A 5 -40.09 69.90 15.55
CA SER A 5 -40.66 68.59 15.21
C SER A 5 -40.33 68.09 13.80
N PHE A 6 -40.11 69.00 12.84
CA PHE A 6 -39.73 68.65 11.46
C PHE A 6 -38.24 68.27 11.36
N ARG A 7 -37.38 68.99 12.09
CA ARG A 7 -35.94 68.67 12.19
C ARG A 7 -35.69 67.33 12.88
N ALA A 8 -36.47 67.00 13.91
CA ALA A 8 -36.37 65.70 14.59
C ALA A 8 -36.71 64.53 13.66
N ARG A 9 -37.81 64.66 12.88
CA ARG A 9 -38.28 63.62 11.94
C ARG A 9 -37.28 63.32 10.82
N LEU A 10 -36.67 64.37 10.27
CA LEU A 10 -35.61 64.24 9.25
C LEU A 10 -34.35 63.56 9.81
N LYS A 11 -33.95 63.88 11.04
CA LYS A 11 -32.82 63.21 11.71
C LYS A 11 -33.09 61.71 11.93
N THR A 12 -34.27 61.33 12.41
CA THR A 12 -34.65 59.92 12.58
C THR A 12 -34.72 59.16 11.25
N ALA A 13 -35.24 59.78 10.19
CA ALA A 13 -35.28 59.18 8.85
C ALA A 13 -33.86 58.98 8.28
N ALA A 14 -32.95 59.93 8.49
CA ALA A 14 -31.55 59.81 8.09
C ALA A 14 -30.82 58.67 8.84
N ILE A 15 -31.05 58.53 10.15
CA ILE A 15 -30.48 57.44 10.97
C ILE A 15 -31.01 56.07 10.50
N SER A 16 -32.31 55.97 10.23
CA SER A 16 -32.94 54.77 9.66
C SER A 16 -32.33 54.39 8.31
N LYS A 17 -32.20 55.34 7.38
CA LYS A 17 -31.54 55.14 6.07
C LYS A 17 -30.07 54.74 6.19
N LYS A 18 -29.36 55.26 7.19
CA LYS A 18 -27.94 54.91 7.43
C LYS A 18 -27.82 53.47 7.95
N ARG A 19 -28.71 53.05 8.86
CA ARG A 19 -28.80 51.67 9.38
C ARG A 19 -29.21 50.65 8.32
N SER A 20 -30.14 50.97 7.43
CA SER A 20 -30.52 50.06 6.34
C SER A 20 -29.39 49.89 5.31
N LYS A 21 -28.67 50.97 4.97
CA LYS A 21 -27.48 50.91 4.11
C LYS A 21 -26.34 50.10 4.73
N SER A 22 -26.08 50.22 6.04
CA SER A 22 -25.04 49.42 6.69
C SER A 22 -25.40 47.93 6.74
N LYS A 23 -26.67 47.59 7.02
CA LYS A 23 -27.17 46.20 6.96
C LYS A 23 -27.05 45.61 5.55
N ALA A 24 -27.41 46.36 4.50
CA ALA A 24 -27.27 45.91 3.12
C ALA A 24 -25.80 45.70 2.72
N LYS A 25 -24.89 46.59 3.13
CA LYS A 25 -23.45 46.44 2.91
C LYS A 25 -22.89 45.19 3.61
N HIS A 26 -23.29 44.96 4.86
CA HIS A 26 -22.86 43.79 5.61
C HIS A 26 -23.36 42.48 4.99
N ARG A 27 -24.64 42.40 4.56
CA ARG A 27 -25.15 41.24 3.82
C ARG A 27 -24.40 40.99 2.52
N ARG A 28 -24.09 42.05 1.76
CA ARG A 28 -23.35 41.93 0.49
C ARG A 28 -21.91 41.43 0.71
N ASN A 29 -21.26 41.86 1.79
CA ASN A 29 -19.95 41.35 2.16
C ASN A 29 -20.03 39.87 2.58
N GLY A 30 -21.00 39.50 3.43
CA GLY A 30 -21.18 38.10 3.83
C GLY A 30 -21.44 37.14 2.64
N VAL A 31 -22.17 37.59 1.62
CA VAL A 31 -22.36 36.80 0.37
C VAL A 31 -21.06 36.67 -0.40
N LYS A 32 -20.22 37.71 -0.46
CA LYS A 32 -18.92 37.64 -1.13
C LYS A 32 -17.96 36.70 -0.40
N ASP A 33 -17.90 36.80 0.93
CA ASP A 33 -17.04 35.95 1.76
C ASP A 33 -17.44 34.47 1.61
N MET A 34 -18.75 34.18 1.58
CA MET A 34 -19.29 32.84 1.32
C MET A 34 -18.97 32.34 -0.10
N GLN A 35 -19.00 33.23 -1.10
CA GLN A 35 -18.63 32.85 -2.47
C GLN A 35 -17.13 32.55 -2.59
N GLU A 36 -16.29 33.27 -1.86
CA GLU A 36 -14.84 33.02 -1.82
C GLU A 36 -14.53 31.71 -1.09
N SER A 37 -15.16 31.45 0.06
CA SER A 37 -14.98 30.19 0.78
C SER A 37 -15.45 28.98 -0.04
N PHE A 38 -16.56 29.11 -0.79
CA PHE A 38 -17.02 28.05 -1.68
C PHE A 38 -16.03 27.77 -2.83
N LYS A 39 -15.39 28.81 -3.38
CA LYS A 39 -14.35 28.64 -4.40
C LYS A 39 -13.14 27.89 -3.85
N LYS A 40 -12.68 28.26 -2.64
CA LYS A 40 -11.56 27.57 -1.96
C LYS A 40 -11.89 26.12 -1.67
N LEU A 41 -13.09 25.86 -1.14
CA LEU A 41 -13.54 24.49 -0.90
C LEU A 41 -13.57 23.65 -2.18
N LYS A 42 -14.01 24.24 -3.30
CA LYS A 42 -14.02 23.54 -4.59
C LYS A 42 -12.61 23.18 -5.05
N THR A 43 -11.65 24.09 -4.95
CA THR A 43 -10.25 23.81 -5.33
C THR A 43 -9.63 22.74 -4.42
N GLU A 44 -9.86 22.82 -3.11
CA GLU A 44 -9.40 21.80 -2.15
C GLU A 44 -10.00 20.43 -2.46
N MET A 45 -11.29 20.36 -2.82
CA MET A 45 -11.93 19.11 -3.23
C MET A 45 -11.34 18.52 -4.52
N GLU A 46 -10.99 19.37 -5.49
CA GLU A 46 -10.33 18.93 -6.72
C GLU A 46 -8.93 18.36 -6.42
N GLU A 47 -8.16 19.02 -5.56
CA GLU A 47 -6.84 18.55 -5.10
C GLU A 47 -6.93 17.20 -4.37
N ILE A 48 -7.85 17.08 -3.39
CA ILE A 48 -8.08 15.83 -2.66
C ILE A 48 -8.48 14.71 -3.64
N SER A 49 -9.31 15.02 -4.64
CA SER A 49 -9.72 14.04 -5.64
C SER A 49 -8.54 13.50 -6.45
N GLU A 50 -7.60 14.37 -6.84
CA GLU A 50 -6.38 13.94 -7.55
C GLU A 50 -5.44 13.15 -6.64
N GLU A 51 -5.25 13.57 -5.40
CA GLU A 51 -4.47 12.81 -4.41
C GLU A 51 -5.05 11.40 -4.20
N GLN A 52 -6.36 11.27 -4.07
CA GLN A 52 -7.03 9.99 -3.92
C GLN A 52 -6.84 9.08 -5.14
N LYS A 53 -6.82 9.63 -6.36
CA LYS A 53 -6.49 8.83 -7.56
C LYS A 53 -5.05 8.32 -7.50
N ASN A 54 -4.10 9.18 -7.14
CA ASN A 54 -2.70 8.79 -7.01
C ASN A 54 -2.48 7.73 -5.93
N ILE A 55 -3.19 7.85 -4.78
CA ILE A 55 -3.15 6.85 -3.71
C ILE A 55 -3.67 5.49 -4.21
N ARG A 56 -4.81 5.46 -4.90
CA ARG A 56 -5.37 4.21 -5.45
C ARG A 56 -4.43 3.55 -6.44
N GLU A 57 -3.82 4.34 -7.31
CA GLU A 57 -2.85 3.85 -8.28
C GLU A 57 -1.59 3.31 -7.59
N GLY A 58 -1.07 4.02 -6.57
CA GLY A 58 0.03 3.53 -5.74
C GLY A 58 -0.32 2.21 -5.03
N GLN A 59 -1.52 2.10 -4.46
CA GLN A 59 -2.00 0.87 -3.83
C GLN A 59 -2.08 -0.31 -4.82
N ARG A 60 -2.55 -0.06 -6.05
CA ARG A 60 -2.59 -1.07 -7.12
C ARG A 60 -1.19 -1.58 -7.44
N GLN A 61 -0.23 -0.67 -7.65
CA GLN A 61 1.16 -1.04 -7.95
C GLN A 61 1.81 -1.82 -6.81
N VAL A 62 1.57 -1.42 -5.56
CA VAL A 62 2.07 -2.15 -4.39
C VAL A 62 1.49 -3.56 -4.37
N LYS A 63 0.18 -3.72 -4.57
CA LYS A 63 -0.48 -5.02 -4.61
C LYS A 63 0.12 -5.93 -5.69
N GLU A 64 0.29 -5.43 -6.90
CA GLU A 64 0.89 -6.20 -8.02
C GLU A 64 2.31 -6.67 -7.69
N LYS A 65 3.13 -5.82 -7.05
CA LYS A 65 4.48 -6.19 -6.61
C LYS A 65 4.44 -7.28 -5.53
N PHE A 66 3.52 -7.18 -4.58
CA PHE A 66 3.36 -8.21 -3.54
C PHE A 66 2.94 -9.55 -4.14
N GLU A 67 1.99 -9.58 -5.07
CA GLU A 67 1.57 -10.81 -5.75
C GLU A 67 2.73 -11.45 -6.54
N ALA A 68 3.57 -10.64 -7.21
CA ALA A 68 4.77 -11.13 -7.89
C ALA A 68 5.78 -11.75 -6.90
N ILE A 69 6.05 -11.07 -5.78
CA ILE A 69 6.95 -11.56 -4.72
C ILE A 69 6.43 -12.88 -4.14
N GLU A 70 5.13 -12.98 -3.86
CA GLU A 70 4.52 -14.21 -3.34
C GLU A 70 4.69 -15.38 -4.31
N SER A 71 4.48 -15.15 -5.61
CA SER A 71 4.69 -16.15 -6.65
C SER A 71 6.15 -16.62 -6.71
N GLU A 72 7.11 -15.69 -6.66
CA GLU A 72 8.54 -16.00 -6.61
C GLU A 72 8.92 -16.78 -5.35
N CYS A 73 8.39 -16.40 -4.18
CA CYS A 73 8.60 -17.13 -2.95
C CYS A 73 8.10 -18.59 -3.03
N GLU A 74 6.93 -18.81 -3.64
CA GLU A 74 6.41 -20.18 -3.82
C GLU A 74 7.24 -20.99 -4.81
N ALA A 75 7.77 -20.37 -5.88
CA ALA A 75 8.71 -21.01 -6.78
C ALA A 75 10.00 -21.42 -6.05
N LEU A 76 10.60 -20.50 -5.29
CA LEU A 76 11.82 -20.74 -4.53
C LEU A 76 11.62 -21.84 -3.48
N LYS A 77 10.47 -21.90 -2.80
CA LYS A 77 10.12 -22.99 -1.88
C LYS A 77 10.03 -24.34 -2.58
N ARG A 78 9.53 -24.40 -3.81
CA ARG A 78 9.47 -25.64 -4.60
C ARG A 78 10.86 -26.09 -5.01
N GLU A 79 11.67 -25.19 -5.55
CA GLU A 79 13.06 -25.48 -5.95
C GLU A 79 13.91 -25.93 -4.76
N THR A 80 13.81 -25.22 -3.63
CA THR A 80 14.53 -25.58 -2.40
C THR A 80 14.18 -26.99 -1.92
N ARG A 81 12.90 -27.37 -1.98
CA ARG A 81 12.46 -28.73 -1.63
C ARG A 81 13.09 -29.80 -2.53
N LEU A 82 13.16 -29.53 -3.84
CA LEU A 82 13.80 -30.43 -4.79
C LEU A 82 15.30 -30.55 -4.52
N ILE A 83 15.98 -29.43 -4.26
CA ILE A 83 17.41 -29.42 -3.93
C ILE A 83 17.66 -30.23 -2.65
N ILE A 84 16.87 -30.03 -1.60
CA ILE A 84 16.99 -30.80 -0.35
C ILE A 84 16.85 -32.30 -0.61
N GLN A 85 15.82 -32.71 -1.36
CA GLN A 85 15.57 -34.11 -1.69
C GLN A 85 16.73 -34.73 -2.49
N GLN A 86 17.20 -34.02 -3.52
CA GLN A 86 18.33 -34.45 -4.34
C GLN A 86 19.64 -34.51 -3.53
N SER A 87 19.84 -33.55 -2.64
CA SER A 87 21.02 -33.48 -1.76
C SER A 87 21.04 -34.66 -0.79
N ALA A 88 19.91 -34.95 -0.14
CA ALA A 88 19.77 -36.11 0.75
C ALA A 88 20.03 -37.43 0.00
N ARG A 89 19.45 -37.60 -1.20
CA ARG A 89 19.68 -38.78 -2.05
C ARG A 89 21.17 -38.92 -2.42
N THR A 90 21.82 -37.82 -2.77
CA THR A 90 23.25 -37.79 -3.11
C THR A 90 24.11 -38.15 -1.90
N GLN A 91 23.80 -37.63 -0.72
CA GLN A 91 24.50 -37.98 0.51
C GLN A 91 24.38 -39.47 0.84
N VAL A 92 23.19 -40.06 0.73
CA VAL A 92 22.99 -41.51 0.92
C VAL A 92 23.82 -42.30 -0.10
N LYS A 93 23.80 -41.88 -1.37
CA LYS A 93 24.58 -42.53 -2.45
C LYS A 93 26.08 -42.52 -2.13
N LEU A 94 26.63 -41.37 -1.76
CA LEU A 94 28.03 -41.23 -1.39
C LEU A 94 28.37 -42.09 -0.16
N ALA A 95 27.54 -42.07 0.88
CA ALA A 95 27.75 -42.87 2.08
C ALA A 95 27.80 -44.38 1.77
N LEU A 96 26.90 -44.87 0.91
CA LEU A 96 26.93 -46.26 0.44
C LEU A 96 28.20 -46.57 -0.36
N MET A 97 28.59 -45.69 -1.29
CA MET A 97 29.83 -45.86 -2.06
C MET A 97 31.06 -45.93 -1.15
N PHE A 98 31.17 -45.06 -0.14
CA PHE A 98 32.26 -45.11 0.84
C PHE A 98 32.27 -46.41 1.65
N ARG A 99 31.09 -46.89 2.07
CA ARG A 99 30.99 -48.17 2.80
C ARG A 99 31.40 -49.37 1.94
N ILE A 100 31.04 -49.37 0.65
CA ILE A 100 31.48 -50.41 -0.30
C ILE A 100 33.02 -50.42 -0.40
N LEU A 101 33.64 -49.25 -0.54
CA LEU A 101 35.10 -49.15 -0.61
C LEU A 101 35.76 -49.70 0.65
N LYS A 102 35.25 -49.35 1.84
CA LYS A 102 35.77 -49.88 3.11
C LYS A 102 35.59 -51.39 3.25
N ALA A 103 34.43 -51.93 2.89
CA ALA A 103 34.19 -53.38 2.94
C ALA A 103 35.15 -54.13 2.00
N ARG A 104 35.40 -53.59 0.79
CA ARG A 104 36.39 -54.17 -0.13
C ARG A 104 37.81 -54.12 0.41
N GLU A 105 38.20 -52.99 1.01
CA GLU A 105 39.51 -52.83 1.66
C GLU A 105 39.70 -53.83 2.82
N ALA A 106 38.64 -54.10 3.58
CA ALA A 106 38.64 -55.08 4.67
C ALA A 106 38.50 -56.55 4.20
N GLY A 107 38.35 -56.81 2.90
CA GLY A 107 38.12 -58.16 2.37
C GLY A 107 36.70 -58.71 2.59
N GLU A 108 35.75 -57.89 3.04
CA GLU A 108 34.35 -58.24 3.28
C GLU A 108 33.53 -58.18 1.99
N PHE A 109 33.77 -59.12 1.07
CA PHE A 109 33.15 -59.09 -0.26
C PHE A 109 31.63 -59.30 -0.25
N ASP A 110 31.09 -60.12 0.65
CA ASP A 110 29.64 -60.34 0.78
C ASP A 110 28.93 -59.04 1.21
N SER A 111 29.49 -58.35 2.21
CA SER A 111 29.02 -57.02 2.65
C SER A 111 29.08 -55.99 1.52
N ALA A 112 30.19 -55.97 0.77
CA ALA A 112 30.37 -55.08 -0.36
C ALA A 112 29.36 -55.36 -1.49
N ALA A 113 29.05 -56.64 -1.77
CA ALA A 113 28.06 -57.05 -2.74
C ALA A 113 26.65 -56.60 -2.32
N HIS A 114 26.27 -56.83 -1.06
CA HIS A 114 24.98 -56.40 -0.53
C HIS A 114 24.80 -54.87 -0.58
N LEU A 115 25.81 -54.10 -0.16
CA LEU A 115 25.78 -52.64 -0.25
C LEU A 115 25.71 -52.15 -1.70
N THR A 116 26.32 -52.86 -2.64
CA THR A 116 26.25 -52.56 -4.08
C THR A 116 24.83 -52.78 -4.61
N GLU A 117 24.12 -53.80 -4.14
CA GLU A 117 22.70 -53.96 -4.46
C GLU A 117 21.86 -52.82 -3.88
N LEU A 118 22.05 -52.45 -2.62
CA LEU A 118 21.35 -51.32 -1.99
C LEU A 118 21.56 -50.00 -2.76
N LEU A 119 22.77 -49.76 -3.26
CA LEU A 119 23.09 -48.58 -4.07
C LEU A 119 22.22 -48.49 -5.34
N ARG A 120 21.85 -49.62 -5.95
CA ARG A 120 21.00 -49.64 -7.15
C ARG A 120 19.57 -49.17 -6.87
N TYR A 121 19.04 -49.37 -5.66
CA TYR A 121 17.70 -48.91 -5.26
C TYR A 121 17.65 -47.42 -4.89
N VAL A 122 18.79 -46.82 -4.58
CA VAL A 122 18.92 -45.37 -4.32
C VAL A 122 19.27 -44.62 -5.62
N SER A 123 19.66 -45.33 -6.69
CA SER A 123 20.10 -44.77 -7.98
C SER A 123 18.98 -44.13 -8.79
#